data_AF-A0A3B4GFR5-F1
#
_entry.id   AF-A0A3B4GFR5-F1
#
_cell.length_a   1.000
_cell.length_b   1.000
_cell.length_c   1.000
_cell.angle_alpha   90.00
_cell.angle_beta   90.00
_cell.angle_gamma   90.00
#
_symmetry.space_group_name_H-M   'P 1'
#
loop_
_entity.id
_entity.type
_entity.pdbx_description
1 polymer ?
#
loop_
_entity_poly.entity_id
_entity_poly.type
_entity_poly.pdbx_seq_one_letter_code
_entity_poly.pdbx_strand_id
1 'polypeptide(L)'
;MKEVTVGDQKVLLVRSEGQYSAVGGRCSHYGAPLIKGTLVGDRVRCPFHGACFNVRNGDIEDYPGLDSLPCYKVKWHLSQSLTVTKRVKEMCSVVPDVKHTILLIGGGPASLVCAETLRQKCYQGRIIIITKDSVPPFDKPKLSKALNVESSSILLRPEDFYQRYGMEMWTKKEVVSVNPAKKEVKMSDGTLQRYDQLLIATGCRARPLTCPGSDLEGVKLLQSYEDMLEEKNVKFHMNDRVTEIRGENGKVSLPAIIFMTDGVIPNSDLLAGSEVEVDSRKAVIVDKFMRTNVPDIFAAGDVTSFPLTIRGDQRVSIGHWQMSHAHGRVAALNMLKKSTKIESVPFFWTVLLGKSIRYAGYGEGYTEIIFKGKMEERKFLAFYIKDDVVVAAASLMFDPAVARIAELMARGQILTKAQAQAEDLSWLQI
;
A
#
# COMPACT_ATOMS: atom_id res chain seq x y z
N MET A 1 11.41 -2.28 -24.88
CA MET A 1 12.04 -1.15 -24.15
C MET A 1 13.56 -1.24 -24.29
N LYS A 2 14.30 -0.14 -24.12
CA LYS A 2 15.77 -0.13 -24.06
C LYS A 2 16.24 0.78 -22.93
N GLU A 3 17.21 0.34 -22.13
CA GLU A 3 17.87 1.19 -21.14
C GLU A 3 19.14 1.80 -21.72
N VAL A 4 19.37 3.09 -21.45
CA VAL A 4 20.61 3.79 -21.78
C VAL A 4 21.12 4.54 -20.55
N THR A 5 22.42 4.82 -20.52
CA THR A 5 23.03 5.66 -19.49
C THR A 5 23.27 7.05 -20.08
N VAL A 6 22.79 8.10 -19.40
CA VAL A 6 23.05 9.49 -19.77
C VAL A 6 23.62 10.20 -18.54
N GLY A 7 24.90 10.54 -18.57
CA GLY A 7 25.64 10.94 -17.36
C GLY A 7 25.71 9.78 -16.36
N ASP A 8 25.27 10.01 -15.13
CA ASP A 8 25.11 9.00 -14.06
C ASP A 8 23.71 8.36 -14.01
N GLN A 9 22.81 8.76 -14.93
CA GLN A 9 21.40 8.41 -14.88
C GLN A 9 21.06 7.23 -15.78
N LYS A 10 20.17 6.36 -15.29
CA LYS A 10 19.53 5.32 -16.11
C LYS A 10 18.26 5.87 -16.71
N VAL A 11 18.16 5.85 -18.04
CA VAL A 11 17.01 6.31 -18.81
C VAL A 11 16.41 5.13 -19.56
N LEU A 12 15.10 4.94 -19.43
CA LEU A 12 14.32 3.95 -20.15
C LEU A 12 13.71 4.58 -21.39
N LEU A 13 14.21 4.16 -22.55
CA LEU A 13 13.64 4.48 -23.85
C LEU A 13 12.55 3.47 -24.18
N VAL A 14 11.36 3.98 -24.47
CA VAL A 14 10.19 3.16 -24.79
C VAL A 14 9.68 3.56 -26.16
N ARG A 15 9.41 2.55 -27.00
CA ARG A 15 8.64 2.71 -28.22
C ARG A 15 7.29 2.06 -27.99
N SER A 16 6.23 2.85 -27.95
CA SER A 16 4.85 2.40 -27.77
C SER A 16 3.99 3.03 -28.85
N GLU A 17 3.23 2.21 -29.59
CA GLU A 17 2.35 2.65 -30.68
C GLU A 17 3.06 3.58 -31.70
N GLY A 18 4.31 3.26 -32.04
CA GLY A 18 5.11 4.03 -32.99
C GLY A 18 5.74 5.32 -32.43
N GLN A 19 5.37 5.76 -31.23
CA GLN A 19 5.94 6.93 -30.56
C GLN A 19 7.08 6.55 -29.62
N TYR A 20 8.07 7.43 -29.51
CA TYR A 20 9.20 7.27 -28.61
C TYR A 20 9.06 8.17 -27.40
N SER A 21 9.29 7.61 -26.22
CA SER A 21 9.37 8.33 -24.95
C SER A 21 10.63 7.95 -24.18
N ALA A 22 11.03 8.83 -23.27
CA ALA A 22 12.16 8.62 -22.38
C ALA A 22 11.77 8.99 -20.95
N VAL A 23 11.84 8.01 -20.06
CA VAL A 23 11.53 8.17 -18.63
C VAL A 23 12.67 7.64 -17.77
N GLY A 24 12.67 7.93 -16.47
CA GLY A 24 13.63 7.36 -15.53
C GLY A 24 13.63 5.82 -15.57
N GLY A 25 14.81 5.20 -15.61
CA GLY A 25 14.98 3.74 -15.67
C GLY A 25 14.82 3.03 -14.33
N ARG A 26 14.63 3.76 -13.24
CA ARG A 26 14.49 3.25 -11.88
C ARG A 26 13.11 3.53 -11.33
N CYS A 27 12.48 2.51 -10.76
CA CYS A 27 11.20 2.63 -10.06
C CYS A 27 11.34 3.61 -8.88
N SER A 28 10.40 4.55 -8.76
CA SER A 28 10.42 5.59 -7.71
C SER A 28 10.15 5.06 -6.30
N HIS A 29 9.74 3.79 -6.15
CA HIS A 29 9.54 3.14 -4.86
C HIS A 29 10.89 2.79 -4.20
N TYR A 30 11.50 1.67 -4.59
CA TYR A 30 12.78 1.17 -4.06
C TYR A 30 13.84 0.98 -5.16
N GLY A 31 13.79 1.77 -6.24
CA GLY A 31 14.88 1.82 -7.22
C GLY A 31 15.03 0.59 -8.14
N ALA A 32 14.02 -0.29 -8.20
CA ALA A 32 14.05 -1.45 -9.07
C ALA A 32 14.26 -1.04 -10.55
N PRO A 33 15.11 -1.74 -11.33
CA PRO A 33 15.32 -1.44 -12.74
C PRO A 33 14.06 -1.75 -13.55
N LEU A 34 13.46 -0.73 -14.15
CA LEU A 34 12.21 -0.86 -14.92
C LEU A 34 12.41 -1.58 -16.25
N ILE A 35 13.63 -1.62 -16.77
CA ILE A 35 13.96 -2.44 -17.95
C ILE A 35 13.74 -3.94 -17.72
N LYS A 36 13.76 -4.39 -16.46
CA LYS A 36 13.43 -5.77 -16.08
C LYS A 36 11.93 -5.97 -15.81
N GLY A 37 11.13 -4.91 -15.94
CA GLY A 37 9.69 -4.94 -15.73
C GLY A 37 8.92 -5.37 -16.97
N THR A 38 7.60 -5.26 -16.88
CA THR A 38 6.68 -5.56 -17.98
C THR A 38 6.15 -4.26 -18.58
N LEU A 39 6.22 -4.12 -19.91
CA LEU A 39 5.55 -3.06 -20.66
C LEU A 39 4.28 -3.62 -21.31
N VAL A 40 3.14 -2.99 -21.07
CA VAL A 40 1.89 -3.28 -21.80
C VAL A 40 1.24 -1.97 -22.21
N GLY A 41 1.14 -1.72 -23.52
CA GLY A 41 0.79 -0.39 -24.04
C GLY A 41 1.75 0.66 -23.49
N ASP A 42 1.22 1.72 -22.89
CA ASP A 42 2.03 2.77 -22.25
C ASP A 42 2.33 2.53 -20.76
N ARG A 43 2.01 1.36 -20.22
CA ARG A 43 2.18 1.06 -18.80
C ARG A 43 3.40 0.19 -18.58
N VAL A 44 4.36 0.67 -17.79
CA VAL A 44 5.48 -0.15 -17.31
C VAL A 44 5.27 -0.52 -15.85
N ARG A 45 5.19 -1.82 -15.56
CA ARG A 45 5.07 -2.33 -14.19
C ARG A 45 6.41 -2.81 -13.67
N CYS A 46 6.76 -2.33 -12.48
CA CYS A 46 7.93 -2.72 -11.71
C CYS A 46 7.91 -4.22 -11.44
N PRO A 47 9.00 -4.95 -11.73
CA PRO A 47 9.03 -6.40 -11.57
C PRO A 47 8.99 -6.83 -10.10
N PHE A 48 9.47 -5.98 -9.19
CA PHE A 48 9.72 -6.39 -7.81
C PHE A 48 8.62 -6.02 -6.82
N HIS A 49 7.97 -4.88 -7.02
CA HIS A 49 7.03 -4.33 -6.05
C HIS A 49 5.65 -4.04 -6.66
N GLY A 50 5.51 -4.14 -7.98
CA GLY A 50 4.22 -3.95 -8.66
C GLY A 50 3.85 -2.50 -8.98
N ALA A 51 4.62 -1.50 -8.54
CA ALA A 51 4.39 -0.09 -8.92
C ALA A 51 4.33 0.07 -10.45
N CYS A 52 3.37 0.84 -10.94
CA CYS A 52 3.12 1.00 -12.37
C CYS A 52 3.20 2.46 -12.78
N PHE A 53 3.78 2.73 -13.95
CA PHE A 53 3.99 4.08 -14.45
C PHE A 53 3.58 4.18 -15.92
N ASN A 54 3.06 5.34 -16.29
CA ASN A 54 2.81 5.69 -17.67
C ASN A 54 4.13 6.15 -18.31
N VAL A 55 4.56 5.49 -19.39
CA VAL A 55 5.85 5.76 -20.04
C VAL A 55 5.82 6.99 -20.94
N ARG A 56 4.65 7.57 -21.24
CA ARG A 56 4.53 8.79 -22.06
C ARG A 56 4.76 10.05 -21.23
N ASN A 57 4.23 10.08 -20.00
CA ASN A 57 4.30 11.26 -19.12
C ASN A 57 5.00 10.99 -17.77
N GLY A 58 5.45 9.76 -17.53
CA GLY A 58 6.14 9.33 -16.31
C GLY A 58 5.24 9.19 -15.09
N ASP A 59 3.96 9.49 -15.19
CA ASP A 59 3.05 9.50 -14.04
C ASP A 59 2.93 8.12 -13.40
N ILE A 60 2.88 8.07 -12.07
CA ILE A 60 2.46 6.86 -11.38
C ILE A 60 0.99 6.56 -11.68
N GLU A 61 0.73 5.31 -12.04
CA GLU A 61 -0.56 4.75 -12.45
C GLU A 61 -1.05 3.67 -11.48
N ASP A 62 -0.14 3.02 -10.74
CA ASP A 62 -0.46 2.06 -9.69
C ASP A 62 0.68 2.01 -8.66
N TYR A 63 0.34 1.58 -7.45
CA TYR A 63 1.17 1.62 -6.25
C TYR A 63 2.00 0.32 -6.11
N PRO A 64 2.95 0.19 -5.17
CA PRO A 64 3.39 1.11 -4.12
C PRO A 64 4.50 2.03 -4.63
N GLY A 65 4.24 3.32 -4.65
CA GLY A 65 5.16 4.37 -5.05
C GLY A 65 4.43 5.70 -4.84
N LEU A 66 5.14 6.78 -4.54
CA LEU A 66 4.50 8.09 -4.33
C LEU A 66 4.80 9.07 -5.47
N ASP A 67 5.92 8.85 -6.14
CA ASP A 67 6.49 9.82 -7.08
C ASP A 67 6.42 9.30 -8.50
N SER A 68 6.30 10.22 -9.43
CA SER A 68 6.35 9.93 -10.85
C SER A 68 7.79 9.76 -11.31
N LEU A 69 7.97 9.11 -12.45
CA LEU A 69 9.27 9.01 -13.11
C LEU A 69 9.66 10.37 -13.70
N PRO A 70 10.96 10.74 -13.66
CA PRO A 70 11.45 11.86 -14.45
C PRO A 70 11.22 11.56 -15.94
N CYS A 71 10.92 12.60 -16.72
CA CYS A 71 10.70 12.51 -18.16
C CYS A 71 11.73 13.36 -18.91
N TYR A 72 12.16 12.86 -20.06
CA TYR A 72 13.20 13.51 -20.86
C TYR A 72 12.68 13.76 -22.28
N LYS A 73 13.05 14.92 -22.84
CA LYS A 73 12.73 15.22 -24.24
C LYS A 73 13.56 14.32 -25.15
N VAL A 74 12.90 13.55 -25.99
CA VAL A 74 13.56 12.73 -27.02
C VAL A 74 13.91 13.63 -28.20
N LYS A 75 15.20 13.86 -28.42
CA LYS A 75 15.76 14.43 -29.67
C LYS A 75 16.71 13.40 -30.27
N TRP A 76 16.84 13.40 -31.60
CA TRP A 76 17.74 12.48 -32.33
C TRP A 76 19.24 12.61 -31.94
N HIS A 77 19.60 13.67 -31.21
CA HIS A 77 20.91 13.86 -30.60
C HIS A 77 20.75 14.13 -29.09
N LEU A 78 21.29 13.25 -28.25
CA LEU A 78 21.36 13.42 -26.79
C LEU A 78 22.78 13.86 -26.41
N SER A 79 23.02 15.16 -26.28
CA SER A 79 24.35 15.70 -25.94
C SER A 79 24.34 16.67 -24.76
N GLN A 80 23.42 16.52 -23.80
CA GLN A 80 23.34 17.39 -22.63
C GLN A 80 23.27 16.59 -21.33
N SER A 81 23.90 17.15 -20.29
CA SER A 81 23.75 16.69 -18.91
C SER A 81 22.28 16.78 -18.50
N LEU A 82 21.76 15.71 -17.89
CA LEU A 82 20.39 15.65 -17.38
C LEU A 82 20.44 15.72 -15.86
N THR A 83 19.88 16.76 -15.27
CA THR A 83 19.63 16.79 -13.83
C THR A 83 18.38 15.99 -13.53
N VAL A 84 18.51 14.93 -12.74
CA VAL A 84 17.35 14.14 -12.30
C VAL A 84 16.88 14.66 -10.96
N THR A 85 15.68 15.24 -10.97
CA THR A 85 14.96 15.59 -9.77
C THR A 85 13.84 14.58 -9.56
N LYS A 86 13.62 14.19 -8.30
CA LYS A 86 12.45 13.42 -7.88
C LYS A 86 11.19 14.18 -8.32
N ARG A 87 10.36 13.56 -9.18
CA ARG A 87 9.17 14.21 -9.73
C ARG A 87 7.94 13.88 -8.89
N VAL A 88 7.58 14.81 -8.01
CA VAL A 88 6.25 14.83 -7.38
C VAL A 88 5.25 15.39 -8.40
N LYS A 89 4.01 14.90 -8.41
CA LYS A 89 2.96 15.53 -9.22
C LYS A 89 2.69 16.94 -8.71
N GLU A 90 2.34 17.86 -9.61
CA GLU A 90 1.97 19.22 -9.24
C GLU A 90 0.80 19.22 -8.26
N MET A 91 0.87 20.09 -7.26
CA MET A 91 -0.08 20.18 -6.17
C MET A 91 -0.37 21.65 -5.88
N CYS A 92 -1.64 21.99 -5.64
CA CYS A 92 -1.99 23.30 -5.12
C CYS A 92 -1.64 23.40 -3.62
N SER A 93 -1.68 24.61 -3.09
CA SER A 93 -1.67 24.83 -1.65
C SER A 93 -3.07 25.23 -1.15
N VAL A 94 -3.19 25.36 0.17
CA VAL A 94 -4.39 25.85 0.85
C VAL A 94 -4.68 27.31 0.48
N VAL A 95 -5.97 27.66 0.38
CA VAL A 95 -6.43 29.05 0.31
C VAL A 95 -7.16 29.37 1.62
N PRO A 96 -6.69 30.36 2.43
CA PRO A 96 -7.22 30.59 3.78
C PRO A 96 -8.73 30.80 3.89
N ASP A 97 -9.37 31.32 2.85
CA ASP A 97 -10.80 31.61 2.83
C ASP A 97 -11.67 30.37 2.55
N VAL A 98 -11.10 29.28 2.03
CA VAL A 98 -11.81 28.03 1.79
C VAL A 98 -11.85 27.23 3.09
N LYS A 99 -12.93 27.40 3.88
CA LYS A 99 -13.06 26.80 5.22
C LYS A 99 -13.45 25.31 5.24
N HIS A 100 -13.81 24.73 4.08
CA HIS A 100 -14.18 23.32 4.00
C HIS A 100 -13.04 22.43 4.53
N THR A 101 -13.34 21.53 5.46
CA THR A 101 -12.38 20.71 6.18
C THR A 101 -12.56 19.24 5.82
N ILE A 102 -11.50 18.65 5.25
CA ILE A 102 -11.39 17.21 5.09
C ILE A 102 -10.50 16.68 6.21
N LEU A 103 -11.06 15.80 7.03
CA LEU A 103 -10.37 15.17 8.15
C LEU A 103 -9.99 13.74 7.80
N LEU A 104 -8.71 13.38 8.00
CA LEU A 104 -8.16 12.07 7.68
C LEU A 104 -7.64 11.40 8.96
N ILE A 105 -8.32 10.33 9.41
CA ILE A 105 -7.95 9.61 10.63
C ILE A 105 -7.03 8.44 10.29
N GLY A 106 -5.79 8.49 10.78
CA GLY A 106 -4.76 7.47 10.65
C GLY A 106 -3.53 7.99 9.89
N GLY A 107 -2.32 7.74 10.41
CA GLY A 107 -1.04 8.15 9.81
C GLY A 107 -0.49 7.18 8.77
N GLY A 108 -1.33 6.45 8.05
CA GLY A 108 -0.90 5.45 7.07
C GLY A 108 -0.76 5.99 5.64
N PRO A 109 -0.33 5.13 4.69
CA PRO A 109 -0.24 5.50 3.27
C PRO A 109 -1.60 5.88 2.65
N ALA A 110 -2.70 5.33 3.16
CA ALA A 110 -4.05 5.68 2.69
C ALA A 110 -4.35 7.17 2.91
N SER A 111 -4.12 7.70 4.11
CA SER A 111 -4.31 9.13 4.41
C SER A 111 -3.34 10.01 3.65
N LEU A 112 -2.05 9.63 3.58
CA LEU A 112 -1.06 10.40 2.84
C LEU A 112 -1.44 10.54 1.37
N VAL A 113 -1.76 9.42 0.71
CA VAL A 113 -2.14 9.45 -0.70
C VAL A 113 -3.46 10.16 -0.92
N CYS A 114 -4.41 10.05 0.01
CA CYS A 114 -5.65 10.84 -0.04
C CYS A 114 -5.33 12.33 -0.05
N ALA A 115 -4.54 12.80 0.92
CA ALA A 115 -4.14 14.21 1.04
C ALA A 115 -3.38 14.72 -0.20
N GLU A 116 -2.39 13.96 -0.68
CA GLU A 116 -1.66 14.31 -1.90
C GLU A 116 -2.60 14.36 -3.12
N THR A 117 -3.50 13.39 -3.27
CA THR A 117 -4.43 13.35 -4.40
C THR A 117 -5.39 14.55 -4.36
N LEU A 118 -5.87 14.95 -3.18
CA LEU A 118 -6.69 16.15 -3.02
C LEU A 118 -5.94 17.40 -3.51
N ARG A 119 -4.69 17.59 -3.08
CA ARG A 119 -3.85 18.73 -3.53
C ARG A 119 -3.50 18.65 -5.01
N GLN A 120 -3.25 17.45 -5.55
CA GLN A 120 -3.00 17.21 -6.98
C GLN A 120 -4.24 17.53 -7.83
N LYS A 121 -5.44 17.48 -7.25
CA LYS A 121 -6.71 17.86 -7.89
C LYS A 121 -7.18 19.26 -7.52
N CYS A 122 -6.25 20.09 -7.04
CA CYS A 122 -6.49 21.48 -6.70
C CYS A 122 -7.58 21.70 -5.63
N TYR A 123 -7.75 20.76 -4.71
CA TYR A 123 -8.56 21.02 -3.51
C TYR A 123 -7.86 22.04 -2.64
N GLN A 124 -8.48 23.18 -2.39
CA GLN A 124 -7.87 24.32 -1.69
C GLN A 124 -8.30 24.47 -0.23
N GLY A 125 -9.24 23.64 0.26
CA GLY A 125 -9.70 23.70 1.64
C GLY A 125 -8.70 23.13 2.65
N ARG A 126 -9.10 23.13 3.92
CA ARG A 126 -8.31 22.60 5.03
C ARG A 126 -8.23 21.06 4.96
N ILE A 127 -7.03 20.52 5.15
CA ILE A 127 -6.78 19.08 5.27
C ILE A 127 -6.06 18.85 6.59
N ILE A 128 -6.62 17.95 7.42
CA ILE A 128 -6.02 17.55 8.69
C ILE A 128 -5.79 16.04 8.64
N ILE A 129 -4.54 15.61 8.86
CA ILE A 129 -4.19 14.21 9.09
C ILE A 129 -3.95 14.04 10.59
N ILE A 130 -4.75 13.19 11.24
CA ILE A 130 -4.62 12.88 12.66
C ILE A 130 -4.07 11.47 12.82
N THR A 131 -3.02 11.31 13.62
CA THR A 131 -2.48 10.00 13.97
C THR A 131 -2.10 9.93 15.44
N LYS A 132 -2.29 8.74 16.03
CA LYS A 132 -1.80 8.46 17.38
C LYS A 132 -0.30 8.20 17.43
N ASP A 133 0.31 7.89 16.29
CA ASP A 133 1.76 7.67 16.17
C ASP A 133 2.52 8.97 16.49
N SER A 134 3.76 8.83 16.98
CA SER A 134 4.60 10.00 17.30
C SER A 134 5.21 10.69 16.08
N VAL A 135 5.21 10.00 14.94
CA VAL A 135 5.81 10.44 13.67
C VAL A 135 4.77 10.59 12.56
N PRO A 136 5.04 11.42 11.53
CA PRO A 136 4.23 11.45 10.31
C PRO A 136 4.22 10.10 9.57
N PRO A 137 3.36 9.93 8.55
CA PRO A 137 3.29 8.71 7.77
C PRO A 137 4.64 8.12 7.35
N PHE A 138 4.83 6.83 7.65
CA PHE A 138 6.09 6.11 7.49
C PHE A 138 5.88 4.73 6.86
N ASP A 139 6.96 4.18 6.29
CA ASP A 139 7.03 2.91 5.58
C ASP A 139 7.05 1.72 6.55
N LYS A 140 5.86 1.21 6.88
CA LYS A 140 5.69 0.04 7.77
C LYS A 140 6.42 -1.22 7.30
N PRO A 141 6.46 -1.58 6.00
CA PRO A 141 7.25 -2.71 5.52
C PRO A 141 8.71 -2.68 5.98
N LYS A 142 9.35 -1.51 6.06
CA LYS A 142 10.75 -1.38 6.53
C LYS A 142 10.94 -1.81 7.98
N LEU A 143 9.93 -1.68 8.85
CA LEU A 143 10.04 -2.04 10.28
C LEU A 143 10.42 -3.51 10.50
N SER A 144 9.96 -4.41 9.63
CA SER A 144 10.23 -5.85 9.74
C SER A 144 11.44 -6.33 8.94
N LYS A 145 12.08 -5.44 8.16
CA LYS A 145 13.08 -5.81 7.13
C LYS A 145 14.42 -5.11 7.26
N ALA A 146 14.46 -3.96 7.91
CA ALA A 146 15.69 -3.22 8.14
C ALA A 146 15.85 -3.03 9.65
N LEU A 147 16.91 -3.60 10.20
CA LEU A 147 17.30 -3.42 11.60
C LEU A 147 18.09 -2.09 11.69
N ASN A 148 17.86 -1.29 12.74
CA ASN A 148 18.52 0.01 12.98
C ASN A 148 18.27 1.07 11.89
N VAL A 149 17.01 1.34 11.56
CA VAL A 149 16.65 2.41 10.62
C VAL A 149 16.47 3.73 11.37
N GLU A 150 17.15 4.78 10.92
CA GLU A 150 16.95 6.14 11.41
C GLU A 150 15.51 6.60 11.14
N SER A 151 14.88 7.28 12.11
CA SER A 151 13.47 7.73 12.07
C SER A 151 13.11 8.47 10.79
N SER A 152 14.00 9.32 10.30
CA SER A 152 13.79 10.13 9.10
C SER A 152 13.77 9.30 7.81
N SER A 153 14.45 8.16 7.78
CA SER A 153 14.62 7.34 6.58
C SER A 153 13.48 6.34 6.31
N ILE A 154 12.58 6.17 7.29
CA ILE A 154 11.30 5.46 7.10
C ILE A 154 10.14 6.39 6.75
N LEU A 155 10.25 7.70 6.96
CA LEU A 155 9.16 8.61 6.64
C LEU A 155 8.84 8.58 5.14
N LEU A 156 7.55 8.56 4.80
CA LEU A 156 7.10 8.57 3.41
C LEU A 156 7.30 9.95 2.76
N ARG A 157 7.15 11.00 3.56
CA ARG A 157 7.45 12.39 3.21
C ARG A 157 8.18 13.07 4.37
N PRO A 158 9.15 13.96 4.08
CA PRO A 158 9.76 14.78 5.11
C PRO A 158 8.73 15.75 5.71
N GLU A 159 9.00 16.28 6.89
CA GLU A 159 8.03 17.09 7.64
C GLU A 159 7.67 18.41 6.95
N ASP A 160 8.65 19.04 6.28
CA ASP A 160 8.47 20.28 5.51
C ASP A 160 7.52 20.11 4.31
N PHE A 161 7.34 18.88 3.82
CA PHE A 161 6.42 18.57 2.73
C PHE A 161 4.97 18.91 3.10
N TYR A 162 4.54 18.59 4.33
CA TYR A 162 3.17 18.83 4.77
C TYR A 162 2.89 20.33 4.88
N GLN A 163 3.83 21.08 5.45
CA GLN A 163 3.74 22.54 5.56
C GLN A 163 3.67 23.22 4.19
N ARG A 164 4.52 22.78 3.24
CA ARG A 164 4.59 23.33 1.88
C ARG A 164 3.25 23.31 1.15
N TYR A 165 2.44 22.27 1.35
CA TYR A 165 1.13 22.11 0.70
C TYR A 165 -0.05 22.34 1.64
N GLY A 166 0.18 22.97 2.80
CA GLY A 166 -0.87 23.33 3.76
C GLY A 166 -1.66 22.12 4.25
N MET A 167 -0.98 21.02 4.56
CA MET A 167 -1.55 19.82 5.18
C MET A 167 -1.18 19.83 6.66
N GLU A 168 -2.18 19.84 7.54
CA GLU A 168 -1.92 19.78 8.98
C GLU A 168 -1.64 18.33 9.39
N MET A 169 -0.54 18.12 10.13
CA MET A 169 -0.17 16.83 10.67
C MET A 169 -0.28 16.86 12.19
N TRP A 170 -1.26 16.16 12.74
CA TRP A 170 -1.50 16.08 14.18
C TRP A 170 -1.08 14.71 14.68
N THR A 171 0.16 14.61 15.16
CA THR A 171 0.73 13.39 15.76
C THR A 171 0.35 13.28 17.24
N LYS A 172 0.51 12.09 17.83
CA LYS A 172 0.17 11.78 19.23
C LYS A 172 -1.27 12.15 19.62
N LYS A 173 -2.19 12.14 18.66
CA LYS A 173 -3.61 12.41 18.86
C LYS A 173 -4.44 11.21 18.41
N GLU A 174 -5.21 10.66 19.34
CA GLU A 174 -6.08 9.51 19.07
C GLU A 174 -7.53 9.96 18.99
N VAL A 175 -8.21 9.64 17.88
CA VAL A 175 -9.66 9.79 17.75
C VAL A 175 -10.32 8.57 18.40
N VAL A 176 -11.21 8.80 19.35
CA VAL A 176 -11.88 7.74 20.13
C VAL A 176 -13.36 7.59 19.77
N SER A 177 -13.99 8.58 19.15
CA SER A 177 -15.37 8.44 18.64
C SER A 177 -15.67 9.39 17.47
N VAL A 178 -16.60 8.98 16.61
CA VAL A 178 -17.12 9.76 15.48
C VAL A 178 -18.63 10.00 15.67
N ASN A 179 -19.07 11.25 15.53
CA ASN A 179 -20.49 11.63 15.52
C ASN A 179 -20.87 12.21 14.15
N PRO A 180 -21.48 11.42 13.26
CA PRO A 180 -21.82 11.90 11.92
C PRO A 180 -22.94 12.94 11.89
N ALA A 181 -23.92 12.84 12.79
CA ALA A 181 -25.02 13.81 12.87
C ALA A 181 -24.52 15.24 13.15
N LYS A 182 -23.47 15.37 13.97
CA LYS A 182 -22.80 16.66 14.26
C LYS A 182 -21.63 16.97 13.32
N LYS A 183 -21.24 16.03 12.46
CA LYS A 183 -20.00 16.02 11.68
C LYS A 183 -18.78 16.38 12.52
N GLU A 184 -18.58 15.61 13.58
CA GLU A 184 -17.53 15.85 14.58
C GLU A 184 -16.85 14.56 14.99
N VAL A 185 -15.57 14.65 15.37
CA VAL A 185 -14.84 13.56 16.02
C VAL A 185 -14.35 14.02 17.39
N LYS A 186 -14.25 13.08 18.32
CA LYS A 186 -13.73 13.32 19.68
C LYS A 186 -12.38 12.64 19.85
N MET A 187 -11.43 13.38 20.41
CA MET A 187 -10.10 12.88 20.75
C MET A 187 -10.08 12.25 22.15
N SER A 188 -9.03 11.50 22.45
CA SER A 188 -8.81 10.88 23.77
C SER A 188 -8.67 11.89 24.91
N ASP A 189 -8.17 13.10 24.63
CA ASP A 189 -8.09 14.22 25.59
C ASP A 189 -9.43 14.97 25.77
N GLY A 190 -10.50 14.51 25.11
CA GLY A 190 -11.83 15.11 25.16
C GLY A 190 -12.05 16.25 24.18
N THR A 191 -11.02 16.72 23.46
CA THR A 191 -11.16 17.76 22.45
C THR A 191 -12.01 17.29 21.26
N LEU A 192 -12.68 18.24 20.61
CA LEU A 192 -13.60 17.99 19.51
C LEU A 192 -13.07 18.66 18.23
N GLN A 193 -13.19 17.96 17.09
CA GLN A 193 -12.85 18.50 15.77
C GLN A 193 -13.97 18.24 14.78
N ARG A 194 -14.51 19.32 14.20
CA ARG A 194 -15.53 19.26 13.15
C ARG A 194 -14.93 18.95 11.79
N TYR A 195 -15.72 18.37 10.90
CA TYR A 195 -15.32 18.10 9.52
C TYR A 195 -16.49 18.36 8.56
N ASP A 196 -16.18 18.55 7.29
CA ASP A 196 -17.18 18.53 6.23
C ASP A 196 -17.21 17.15 5.55
N GLN A 197 -16.04 16.54 5.36
CA GLN A 197 -15.85 15.15 4.95
C GLN A 197 -14.78 14.45 5.79
N LEU A 198 -14.91 13.13 5.94
CA LEU A 198 -14.09 12.29 6.81
C LEU A 198 -13.52 11.08 6.06
N LEU A 199 -12.25 10.76 6.27
CA LEU A 199 -11.65 9.49 5.90
C LEU A 199 -11.29 8.68 7.14
N ILE A 200 -11.80 7.46 7.25
CA ILE A 200 -11.38 6.45 8.21
C ILE A 200 -10.27 5.60 7.59
N ALA A 201 -9.02 5.81 7.99
CA ALA A 201 -7.83 5.11 7.50
C ALA A 201 -6.96 4.60 8.67
N THR A 202 -7.63 4.10 9.71
CA THR A 202 -7.04 3.68 10.99
C THR A 202 -6.28 2.34 10.93
N GLY A 203 -6.28 1.68 9.77
CA GLY A 203 -5.60 0.42 9.54
C GLY A 203 -6.10 -0.71 10.45
N CYS A 204 -5.18 -1.62 10.79
CA CYS A 204 -5.44 -2.71 11.72
C CYS A 204 -4.43 -2.70 12.87
N ARG A 205 -4.77 -3.42 13.94
CA ARG A 205 -3.85 -3.82 15.02
C ARG A 205 -3.63 -5.34 14.97
N ALA A 206 -2.48 -5.82 15.41
CA ALA A 206 -2.25 -7.26 15.49
C ALA A 206 -3.18 -7.87 16.57
N ARG A 207 -3.64 -9.09 16.31
CA ARG A 207 -4.48 -9.82 17.27
C ARG A 207 -3.64 -10.11 18.53
N PRO A 208 -4.12 -9.83 19.75
CA PRO A 208 -3.39 -10.20 20.96
C PRO A 208 -3.20 -11.72 21.06
N LEU A 209 -2.10 -12.15 21.69
CA LEU A 209 -1.96 -13.53 22.12
C LEU A 209 -3.01 -13.83 23.20
N THR A 210 -3.50 -15.07 23.22
CA THR A 210 -4.52 -15.53 24.18
C THR A 210 -4.02 -16.68 25.07
N CYS A 211 -2.72 -16.96 25.05
CA CYS A 211 -2.12 -17.99 25.90
C CYS A 211 -1.84 -17.44 27.32
N PRO A 212 -1.80 -18.28 28.36
CA PRO A 212 -1.38 -17.85 29.69
C PRO A 212 -0.04 -17.11 29.67
N GLY A 213 0.04 -15.99 30.39
CA GLY A 213 1.23 -15.12 30.46
C GLY A 213 1.42 -14.17 29.27
N SER A 214 0.44 -14.04 28.37
CA SER A 214 0.48 -13.06 27.26
C SER A 214 0.46 -11.60 27.69
N ASP A 215 0.12 -11.34 28.96
CA ASP A 215 0.03 -10.04 29.61
C ASP A 215 1.27 -9.68 30.45
N LEU A 216 2.28 -10.55 30.51
CA LEU A 216 3.51 -10.31 31.25
C LEU A 216 4.31 -9.13 30.68
N GLU A 217 4.96 -8.37 31.56
CA GLU A 217 5.86 -7.29 31.16
C GLU A 217 7.00 -7.84 30.29
N GLY A 218 7.22 -7.25 29.11
CA GLY A 218 8.23 -7.68 28.13
C GLY A 218 7.68 -8.51 26.96
N VAL A 219 6.39 -8.89 26.98
CA VAL A 219 5.69 -9.47 25.83
C VAL A 219 5.20 -8.33 24.92
N LYS A 220 5.70 -8.26 23.68
CA LYS A 220 5.36 -7.18 22.74
C LYS A 220 4.87 -7.74 21.39
N LEU A 221 4.15 -6.89 20.64
CA LEU A 221 3.76 -7.14 19.26
C LEU A 221 4.42 -6.07 18.38
N LEU A 222 4.98 -6.45 17.23
CA LEU A 222 5.59 -5.48 16.32
C LEU A 222 4.51 -4.78 15.47
N GLN A 223 4.10 -3.57 15.84
CA GLN A 223 3.02 -2.83 15.15
C GLN A 223 3.34 -1.37 14.85
N SER A 224 4.11 -0.73 15.73
CA SER A 224 4.43 0.71 15.72
C SER A 224 5.92 0.96 15.47
N TYR A 225 6.26 2.23 15.26
CA TYR A 225 7.66 2.63 15.13
C TYR A 225 8.41 2.51 16.46
N GLU A 226 7.72 2.81 17.56
CA GLU A 226 8.22 2.70 18.92
C GLU A 226 8.61 1.25 19.26
N ASP A 227 7.81 0.26 18.83
CA ASP A 227 8.13 -1.17 19.00
C ASP A 227 9.48 -1.55 18.34
N MET A 228 9.86 -0.87 17.26
CA MET A 228 11.12 -1.11 16.56
C MET A 228 12.32 -0.46 17.26
N LEU A 229 12.14 0.75 17.81
CA LEU A 229 13.22 1.51 18.44
C LEU A 229 13.75 0.87 19.73
N GLU A 230 12.91 0.11 20.42
CA GLU A 230 13.27 -0.50 21.71
C GLU A 230 14.16 -1.74 21.57
N GLU A 231 14.33 -2.32 20.37
CA GLU A 231 14.84 -3.69 20.23
C GLU A 231 15.98 -3.81 19.20
N LYS A 232 17.23 -3.90 19.68
CA LYS A 232 18.43 -4.04 18.82
C LYS A 232 18.82 -5.49 18.48
N ASN A 233 18.15 -6.52 19.03
CA ASN A 233 18.54 -7.94 18.91
C ASN A 233 17.32 -8.91 18.77
N VAL A 234 16.52 -8.78 17.72
CA VAL A 234 15.36 -9.67 17.48
C VAL A 234 15.80 -11.04 16.92
N LYS A 235 15.36 -12.14 17.55
CA LYS A 235 15.52 -13.52 17.05
C LYS A 235 14.16 -14.08 16.62
N PHE A 236 14.04 -14.50 15.36
CA PHE A 236 12.82 -15.10 14.84
C PHE A 236 12.77 -16.62 15.12
N HIS A 237 11.71 -17.07 15.79
CA HIS A 237 11.36 -18.47 15.96
C HIS A 237 10.15 -18.77 15.06
N MET A 238 10.30 -19.67 14.08
CA MET A 238 9.30 -19.96 13.05
C MET A 238 8.81 -21.41 13.18
N ASN A 239 7.56 -21.68 12.80
CA ASN A 239 6.90 -23.00 12.90
C ASN A 239 6.72 -23.54 14.33
N ASP A 240 6.85 -22.69 15.33
CA ASP A 240 6.52 -23.00 16.72
C ASP A 240 5.16 -22.41 17.11
N ARG A 241 4.48 -23.06 18.04
CA ARG A 241 3.26 -22.56 18.67
C ARG A 241 3.55 -22.20 20.11
N VAL A 242 3.15 -20.99 20.50
CA VAL A 242 3.22 -20.54 21.89
C VAL A 242 2.00 -21.08 22.62
N THR A 243 2.22 -21.97 23.60
CA THR A 243 1.15 -22.51 24.46
C THR A 243 1.06 -21.79 25.80
N GLU A 244 2.18 -21.23 26.27
CA GLU A 244 2.31 -20.53 27.55
C GLU A 244 3.54 -19.62 27.48
N ILE A 245 3.50 -18.49 28.19
CA ILE A 245 4.65 -17.62 28.46
C ILE A 245 4.84 -17.60 29.97
N ARG A 246 6.05 -17.91 30.44
CA ARG A 246 6.40 -17.90 31.86
C ARG A 246 7.36 -16.76 32.15
N GLY A 247 7.14 -16.10 33.28
CA GLY A 247 7.99 -15.04 33.79
C GLY A 247 8.21 -15.20 35.29
N GLU A 248 9.20 -14.49 35.82
CA GLU A 248 9.46 -14.37 37.25
C GLU A 248 8.99 -12.99 37.73
N ASN A 249 8.29 -12.92 38.86
CA ASN A 249 7.75 -11.67 39.42
C ASN A 249 6.88 -10.85 38.43
N GLY A 250 6.12 -11.52 37.57
CA GLY A 250 5.24 -10.87 36.59
C GLY A 250 5.95 -10.36 35.32
N LYS A 251 7.23 -10.69 35.14
CA LYS A 251 8.06 -10.22 34.03
C LYS A 251 8.77 -11.37 33.32
N VAL A 252 8.84 -11.29 31.99
CA VAL A 252 9.67 -12.20 31.21
C VAL A 252 11.13 -11.73 31.27
N SER A 253 12.06 -12.64 31.57
CA SER A 253 13.48 -12.33 31.57
C SER A 253 13.92 -11.92 30.17
N LEU A 254 14.70 -10.83 30.09
CA LEU A 254 15.20 -10.28 28.82
C LEU A 254 15.96 -11.35 28.00
N PRO A 255 15.91 -11.27 26.67
CA PRO A 255 15.34 -10.18 25.85
C PRO A 255 13.80 -10.23 25.73
N ALA A 256 13.19 -9.07 25.47
CA ALA A 256 11.75 -8.97 25.21
C ALA A 256 11.36 -9.89 24.05
N ILE A 257 10.25 -10.61 24.19
CA ILE A 257 9.79 -11.55 23.16
C ILE A 257 8.75 -10.84 22.31
N ILE A 258 9.07 -10.65 21.02
CA ILE A 258 8.15 -10.14 20.02
C ILE A 258 7.41 -11.30 19.39
N PHE A 259 6.08 -11.25 19.44
CA PHE A 259 5.24 -12.22 18.75
C PHE A 259 4.68 -11.66 17.45
N MET A 260 4.71 -12.47 16.40
CA MET A 260 3.87 -12.30 15.22
C MET A 260 2.64 -13.18 15.44
N THR A 261 1.48 -12.55 15.59
CA THR A 261 0.23 -13.26 15.88
C THR A 261 -0.53 -13.61 14.61
N ASP A 262 -1.42 -14.60 14.72
CA ASP A 262 -2.27 -15.03 13.61
C ASP A 262 -3.38 -14.00 13.35
N GLY A 263 -3.03 -13.03 12.52
CA GLY A 263 -3.95 -12.07 11.94
C GLY A 263 -4.06 -10.73 12.67
N VAL A 264 -4.90 -9.90 12.10
CA VAL A 264 -5.09 -8.51 12.49
C VAL A 264 -6.57 -8.21 12.73
N ILE A 265 -6.84 -7.14 13.47
CA ILE A 265 -8.18 -6.63 13.79
C ILE A 265 -8.27 -5.20 13.24
N PRO A 266 -9.25 -4.88 12.37
CA PRO A 266 -9.54 -3.51 11.93
C PRO A 266 -9.76 -2.56 13.12
N ASN A 267 -9.16 -1.37 13.04
CA ASN A 267 -9.29 -0.34 14.08
C ASN A 267 -10.54 0.52 13.86
N SER A 268 -11.71 -0.10 13.94
CA SER A 268 -13.02 0.54 13.74
C SER A 268 -13.79 0.81 15.03
N ASP A 269 -13.20 0.55 16.21
CA ASP A 269 -13.91 0.71 17.49
C ASP A 269 -14.34 2.18 17.74
N LEU A 270 -13.66 3.18 17.14
CA LEU A 270 -14.09 4.60 17.15
C LEU A 270 -15.42 4.87 16.45
N LEU A 271 -15.93 3.91 15.69
CA LEU A 271 -17.20 4.01 14.95
C LEU A 271 -18.37 3.44 15.75
N ALA A 272 -18.15 2.91 16.95
CA ALA A 272 -19.22 2.43 17.82
C ALA A 272 -20.26 3.55 18.04
N GLY A 273 -21.52 3.27 17.68
CA GLY A 273 -22.62 4.24 17.78
C GLY A 273 -22.69 5.29 16.68
N SER A 274 -21.84 5.23 15.64
CA SER A 274 -21.78 6.22 14.55
C SER A 274 -22.63 5.88 13.32
N GLU A 275 -23.46 4.83 13.35
CA GLU A 275 -24.22 4.29 12.20
C GLU A 275 -23.36 3.80 11.00
N VAL A 276 -22.05 4.05 10.98
CA VAL A 276 -21.14 3.51 9.97
C VAL A 276 -21.09 1.99 10.07
N GLU A 277 -21.42 1.31 8.98
CA GLU A 277 -21.49 -0.15 8.94
C GLU A 277 -20.09 -0.79 8.95
N VAL A 278 -19.96 -1.83 9.76
CA VAL A 278 -18.79 -2.71 9.82
C VAL A 278 -19.23 -4.16 9.64
N ASP A 279 -18.38 -4.98 9.03
CA ASP A 279 -18.65 -6.41 8.88
C ASP A 279 -18.40 -7.19 10.19
N SER A 280 -18.64 -8.50 10.18
CA SER A 280 -18.45 -9.36 11.36
C SER A 280 -16.99 -9.44 11.85
N ARG A 281 -16.02 -9.05 11.02
CA ARG A 281 -14.60 -8.92 11.38
C ARG A 281 -14.23 -7.51 11.82
N LYS A 282 -15.24 -6.64 11.99
CA LYS A 282 -15.13 -5.21 12.30
C LYS A 282 -14.52 -4.37 11.18
N ALA A 283 -14.40 -4.87 9.94
CA ALA A 283 -13.89 -4.05 8.84
C ALA A 283 -14.97 -3.09 8.34
N VAL A 284 -14.62 -1.84 8.08
CA VAL A 284 -15.55 -0.80 7.60
C VAL A 284 -16.03 -1.15 6.20
N ILE A 285 -17.33 -1.30 6.04
CA ILE A 285 -17.94 -1.65 4.77
C ILE A 285 -17.94 -0.43 3.86
N VAL A 286 -17.37 -0.59 2.67
CA VAL A 286 -17.38 0.45 1.63
C VAL A 286 -17.89 -0.09 0.31
N ASP A 287 -18.33 0.82 -0.56
CA ASP A 287 -18.61 0.53 -1.96
C ASP A 287 -17.36 0.65 -2.84
N LYS A 288 -17.52 0.44 -4.16
CA LYS A 288 -16.41 0.54 -5.14
C LYS A 288 -15.80 1.93 -5.29
N PHE A 289 -16.38 2.95 -4.66
CA PHE A 289 -15.92 4.34 -4.64
C PHE A 289 -15.30 4.72 -3.29
N MET A 290 -15.09 3.74 -2.40
CA MET A 290 -14.57 3.90 -1.04
C MET A 290 -15.48 4.73 -0.11
N ARG A 291 -16.78 4.82 -0.43
CA ARG A 291 -17.80 5.48 0.40
C ARG A 291 -18.36 4.50 1.42
N THR A 292 -18.60 4.96 2.65
CA THR A 292 -19.39 4.19 3.61
C THR A 292 -20.89 4.37 3.33
N ASN A 293 -21.75 3.74 4.14
CA ASN A 293 -23.19 3.98 4.12
C ASN A 293 -23.60 5.39 4.62
N VAL A 294 -22.70 6.10 5.31
CA VAL A 294 -22.98 7.44 5.87
C VAL A 294 -22.43 8.51 4.92
N PRO A 295 -23.25 9.50 4.49
CA PRO A 295 -22.79 10.57 3.61
C PRO A 295 -21.56 11.31 4.16
N ASP A 296 -20.68 11.71 3.24
CA ASP A 296 -19.43 12.44 3.52
C ASP A 296 -18.40 11.67 4.38
N ILE A 297 -18.64 10.39 4.69
CA ILE A 297 -17.69 9.50 5.34
C ILE A 297 -17.18 8.46 4.34
N PHE A 298 -15.87 8.35 4.26
CA PHE A 298 -15.13 7.43 3.43
C PHE A 298 -14.26 6.54 4.32
N ALA A 299 -13.83 5.38 3.82
CA ALA A 299 -12.82 4.58 4.49
C ALA A 299 -11.81 4.01 3.49
N ALA A 300 -10.55 3.86 3.93
CA ALA A 300 -9.47 3.42 3.07
C ALA A 300 -8.40 2.59 3.82
N GLY A 301 -7.67 1.78 3.07
CA GLY A 301 -6.63 0.90 3.59
C GLY A 301 -7.15 -0.31 4.38
N ASP A 302 -6.30 -0.85 5.25
CA ASP A 302 -6.49 -2.16 5.86
C ASP A 302 -7.75 -2.28 6.72
N VAL A 303 -8.32 -1.16 7.15
CA VAL A 303 -9.58 -1.13 7.94
C VAL A 303 -10.81 -1.53 7.12
N THR A 304 -10.71 -1.65 5.80
CA THR A 304 -11.87 -1.73 4.89
C THR A 304 -12.28 -3.15 4.47
N SER A 305 -13.57 -3.28 4.18
CA SER A 305 -14.20 -4.42 3.51
C SER A 305 -14.84 -3.90 2.21
N PHE A 306 -14.23 -4.19 1.06
CA PHE A 306 -14.53 -3.53 -0.22
C PHE A 306 -14.79 -4.54 -1.35
N PRO A 307 -15.57 -4.18 -2.39
CA PRO A 307 -15.75 -5.03 -3.57
C PRO A 307 -14.49 -5.04 -4.45
N LEU A 308 -13.97 -6.24 -4.75
CA LEU A 308 -12.79 -6.41 -5.61
C LEU A 308 -13.20 -6.72 -7.05
N THR A 309 -12.97 -5.77 -7.95
CA THR A 309 -13.39 -5.83 -9.37
C THR A 309 -12.92 -7.09 -10.09
N ILE A 310 -11.66 -7.50 -9.92
CA ILE A 310 -11.11 -8.72 -10.58
C ILE A 310 -11.71 -10.04 -10.05
N ARG A 311 -12.56 -9.97 -9.03
CA ARG A 311 -13.28 -11.09 -8.43
C ARG A 311 -14.79 -10.93 -8.57
N GLY A 312 -15.25 -10.16 -9.57
CA GLY A 312 -16.68 -9.93 -9.79
C GLY A 312 -17.35 -9.21 -8.62
N ASP A 313 -16.67 -8.19 -8.08
CA ASP A 313 -17.12 -7.40 -6.92
C ASP A 313 -17.31 -8.21 -5.62
N GLN A 314 -16.69 -9.40 -5.52
CA GLN A 314 -16.57 -10.13 -4.26
C GLN A 314 -16.06 -9.18 -3.17
N ARG A 315 -16.76 -9.12 -2.03
CA ARG A 315 -16.34 -8.32 -0.87
C ARG A 315 -15.15 -8.99 -0.18
N VAL A 316 -14.07 -8.24 0.00
CA VAL A 316 -12.79 -8.72 0.57
C VAL A 316 -12.19 -7.70 1.51
N SER A 317 -11.25 -8.15 2.34
CA SER A 317 -10.37 -7.30 3.15
C SER A 317 -8.93 -7.69 2.85
N ILE A 318 -8.13 -6.73 2.37
CA ILE A 318 -6.76 -6.98 1.91
C ILE A 318 -5.82 -6.00 2.61
N GLY A 319 -5.00 -6.50 3.54
CA GLY A 319 -3.99 -5.74 4.27
C GLY A 319 -2.70 -5.55 3.47
N HIS A 320 -2.79 -5.05 2.24
CA HIS A 320 -1.63 -4.81 1.39
C HIS A 320 -1.26 -3.33 1.36
N TRP A 321 0.04 -3.06 1.48
CA TRP A 321 0.60 -1.71 1.39
C TRP A 321 0.15 -0.97 0.11
N GLN A 322 0.22 -1.65 -1.04
CA GLN A 322 -0.21 -1.13 -2.34
C GLN A 322 -1.71 -0.78 -2.37
N MET A 323 -2.57 -1.65 -1.83
CA MET A 323 -4.02 -1.42 -1.79
C MET A 323 -4.38 -0.23 -0.91
N SER A 324 -3.68 -0.02 0.21
CA SER A 324 -3.90 1.15 1.06
C SER A 324 -3.69 2.47 0.32
N HIS A 325 -2.67 2.57 -0.54
CA HIS A 325 -2.47 3.75 -1.38
C HIS A 325 -3.61 3.91 -2.39
N ALA A 326 -3.98 2.82 -3.07
CA ALA A 326 -5.04 2.84 -4.08
C ALA A 326 -6.39 3.29 -3.49
N HIS A 327 -6.75 2.78 -2.31
CA HIS A 327 -7.95 3.20 -1.59
C HIS A 327 -7.91 4.70 -1.26
N GLY A 328 -6.78 5.20 -0.75
CA GLY A 328 -6.60 6.62 -0.45
C GLY A 328 -6.81 7.52 -1.66
N ARG A 329 -6.24 7.16 -2.81
CA ARG A 329 -6.44 7.89 -4.08
C ARG A 329 -7.90 7.89 -4.52
N VAL A 330 -8.55 6.72 -4.50
CA VAL A 330 -9.94 6.59 -4.93
C VAL A 330 -10.87 7.38 -4.01
N ALA A 331 -10.67 7.29 -2.69
CA ALA A 331 -11.43 8.07 -1.72
C ALA A 331 -11.31 9.59 -1.98
N ALA A 332 -10.09 10.11 -2.17
CA ALA A 332 -9.88 11.52 -2.50
C ALA A 332 -10.60 11.97 -3.77
N LEU A 333 -10.53 11.17 -4.84
CA LEU A 333 -11.22 11.49 -6.09
C LEU A 333 -12.74 11.53 -5.90
N ASN A 334 -13.29 10.67 -5.05
CA ASN A 334 -14.73 10.63 -4.80
C ASN A 334 -15.20 11.66 -3.77
N MET A 335 -14.35 12.08 -2.82
CA MET A 335 -14.56 13.30 -2.02
C MET A 335 -14.74 14.52 -2.93
N LEU A 336 -13.99 14.57 -4.03
CA LEU A 336 -14.10 15.59 -5.09
C LEU A 336 -15.14 15.27 -6.19
N LYS A 337 -16.04 14.32 -5.94
CA LYS A 337 -17.16 13.95 -6.83
C LYS A 337 -16.73 13.52 -8.24
N LYS A 338 -15.55 12.89 -8.40
CA LYS A 338 -15.04 12.42 -9.71
C LYS A 338 -15.55 11.05 -10.15
N SER A 339 -16.28 10.32 -9.30
CA SER A 339 -16.88 9.01 -9.61
C SER A 339 -15.87 7.97 -10.12
N THR A 340 -14.79 7.77 -9.37
CA THR A 340 -13.70 6.84 -9.70
C THR A 340 -13.88 5.52 -8.94
N LYS A 341 -13.80 4.38 -9.62
CA LYS A 341 -13.86 3.06 -8.98
C LYS A 341 -12.48 2.58 -8.54
N ILE A 342 -12.44 1.68 -7.55
CA ILE A 342 -11.24 0.88 -7.25
C ILE A 342 -11.08 -0.24 -8.31
N GLU A 343 -9.98 -0.20 -9.04
CA GLU A 343 -9.69 -1.15 -10.13
C GLU A 343 -8.28 -1.75 -10.03
N SER A 344 -7.54 -1.45 -8.95
CA SER A 344 -6.21 -1.99 -8.72
C SER A 344 -6.23 -3.50 -8.53
N VAL A 345 -5.29 -4.19 -9.18
CA VAL A 345 -4.99 -5.60 -8.91
C VAL A 345 -4.13 -5.65 -7.64
N PRO A 346 -4.52 -6.41 -6.60
CA PRO A 346 -3.71 -6.52 -5.40
C PRO A 346 -2.34 -7.07 -5.74
N PHE A 347 -1.30 -6.35 -5.32
CA PHE A 347 0.09 -6.76 -5.50
C PHE A 347 0.82 -6.75 -4.17
N PHE A 348 1.61 -7.79 -3.90
CA PHE A 348 2.37 -7.95 -2.68
C PHE A 348 3.76 -8.48 -2.95
N TRP A 349 4.69 -8.16 -2.07
CA TRP A 349 6.01 -8.75 -2.04
C TRP A 349 6.45 -8.98 -0.60
N THR A 350 7.28 -10.00 -0.42
CA THR A 350 7.98 -10.21 0.86
C THR A 350 9.39 -10.70 0.61
N VAL A 351 10.28 -10.45 1.56
CA VAL A 351 11.63 -11.00 1.59
C VAL A 351 11.73 -11.93 2.80
N LEU A 352 11.98 -13.21 2.55
CA LEU A 352 12.19 -14.21 3.60
C LEU A 352 13.56 -14.87 3.35
N LEU A 353 14.44 -14.83 4.36
CA LEU A 353 15.79 -15.41 4.28
C LEU A 353 16.58 -14.99 3.03
N GLY A 354 16.52 -13.69 2.69
CA GLY A 354 17.19 -13.11 1.52
C GLY A 354 16.55 -13.47 0.17
N LYS A 355 15.43 -14.22 0.15
CA LYS A 355 14.69 -14.56 -1.07
C LYS A 355 13.41 -13.73 -1.15
N SER A 356 13.17 -13.18 -2.33
CA SER A 356 11.97 -12.38 -2.58
C SER A 356 10.86 -13.22 -3.19
N ILE A 357 9.66 -13.12 -2.63
CA ILE A 357 8.43 -13.67 -3.20
C ILE A 357 7.59 -12.50 -3.71
N ARG A 358 7.00 -12.67 -4.90
CA ARG A 358 6.01 -11.76 -5.49
C ARG A 358 4.65 -12.41 -5.49
N TYR A 359 3.60 -11.61 -5.38
CA TYR A 359 2.23 -12.08 -5.43
C TYR A 359 1.33 -11.05 -6.13
N ALA A 360 0.43 -11.52 -6.99
CA ALA A 360 -0.61 -10.70 -7.61
C ALA A 360 -1.96 -11.43 -7.64
N GLY A 361 -3.05 -10.67 -7.54
CA GLY A 361 -4.42 -11.18 -7.54
C GLY A 361 -4.97 -11.43 -6.13
N TYR A 362 -5.99 -12.28 -6.02
CA TYR A 362 -6.61 -12.64 -4.75
C TYR A 362 -6.99 -14.11 -4.74
N GLY A 363 -6.21 -14.88 -4.00
CA GLY A 363 -6.23 -16.34 -4.03
C GLY A 363 -7.19 -16.99 -3.06
N GLU A 364 -7.84 -16.25 -2.17
CA GLU A 364 -8.71 -16.86 -1.15
C GLU A 364 -9.82 -17.72 -1.80
N GLY A 365 -9.95 -18.95 -1.32
CA GLY A 365 -10.87 -19.94 -1.89
C GLY A 365 -10.41 -20.60 -3.19
N TYR A 366 -9.11 -20.54 -3.53
CA TYR A 366 -8.53 -21.40 -4.57
C TYR A 366 -8.70 -22.88 -4.23
N THR A 367 -8.77 -23.73 -5.25
CA THR A 367 -8.95 -25.18 -5.11
C THR A 367 -7.74 -25.97 -5.59
N GLU A 368 -6.90 -25.36 -6.43
CA GLU A 368 -5.72 -26.01 -7.02
C GLU A 368 -4.59 -25.00 -7.17
N ILE A 369 -3.34 -25.49 -7.10
CA ILE A 369 -2.16 -24.71 -7.46
C ILE A 369 -1.42 -25.45 -8.56
N ILE A 370 -1.12 -24.74 -9.65
CA ILE A 370 -0.26 -25.24 -10.72
C ILE A 370 1.11 -24.58 -10.62
N PHE A 371 2.16 -25.38 -10.55
CA PHE A 371 3.53 -24.91 -10.47
C PHE A 371 4.25 -24.97 -11.83
N LYS A 372 5.13 -23.98 -12.04
CA LYS A 372 6.15 -23.96 -13.09
C LYS A 372 7.50 -23.75 -12.43
N GLY A 373 8.53 -24.46 -12.92
CA GLY A 373 9.83 -24.53 -12.24
C GLY A 373 9.85 -25.62 -11.16
N LYS A 374 10.83 -25.56 -10.26
CA LYS A 374 11.05 -26.58 -9.23
C LYS A 374 11.18 -25.93 -7.85
N MET A 375 10.45 -26.48 -6.89
CA MET A 375 10.43 -25.97 -5.51
C MET A 375 11.77 -26.16 -4.82
N GLU A 376 12.42 -27.30 -5.08
CA GLU A 376 13.71 -27.70 -4.54
C GLU A 376 14.82 -26.73 -4.98
N GLU A 377 14.72 -26.23 -6.21
CA GLU A 377 15.63 -25.22 -6.77
C GLU A 377 15.34 -23.80 -6.25
N ARG A 378 14.28 -23.63 -5.44
CA ARG A 378 13.76 -22.31 -5.03
C ARG A 378 13.63 -21.41 -6.25
N LYS A 379 12.94 -21.91 -7.28
CA LYS A 379 12.63 -21.15 -8.49
C LYS A 379 11.30 -21.63 -9.04
N PHE A 380 10.26 -20.84 -8.81
CA PHE A 380 8.92 -21.24 -9.21
C PHE A 380 8.02 -20.06 -9.57
N LEU A 381 7.01 -20.37 -10.37
CA LEU A 381 5.79 -19.61 -10.57
C LEU A 381 4.61 -20.52 -10.19
N ALA A 382 3.75 -20.04 -9.31
CA ALA A 382 2.60 -20.75 -8.79
C ALA A 382 1.33 -20.02 -9.24
N PHE A 383 0.44 -20.72 -9.93
CA PHE A 383 -0.88 -20.21 -10.31
C PHE A 383 -1.93 -20.78 -9.37
N TYR A 384 -2.69 -19.92 -8.71
CA TYR A 384 -3.81 -20.31 -7.87
C TYR A 384 -5.07 -20.37 -8.74
N ILE A 385 -5.73 -21.51 -8.77
CA ILE A 385 -6.87 -21.79 -9.65
C ILE A 385 -8.15 -21.87 -8.82
N LYS A 386 -9.22 -21.28 -9.35
CA LYS A 386 -10.59 -21.47 -8.89
C LYS A 386 -11.52 -21.47 -10.10
N ASP A 387 -12.36 -22.49 -10.23
CA ASP A 387 -13.34 -22.60 -11.32
C ASP A 387 -12.71 -22.42 -12.73
N ASP A 388 -11.59 -23.12 -12.98
CA ASP A 388 -10.77 -23.05 -14.20
C ASP A 388 -10.17 -21.67 -14.55
N VAL A 389 -10.20 -20.72 -13.61
CA VAL A 389 -9.60 -19.39 -13.74
C VAL A 389 -8.40 -19.25 -12.81
N VAL A 390 -7.33 -18.63 -13.30
CA VAL A 390 -6.20 -18.18 -12.47
C VAL A 390 -6.65 -16.95 -11.68
N VAL A 391 -6.79 -17.09 -10.37
CA VAL A 391 -7.29 -16.04 -9.46
C VAL A 391 -6.17 -15.26 -8.78
N ALA A 392 -4.99 -15.86 -8.70
CA ALA A 392 -3.78 -15.23 -8.22
C ALA A 392 -2.54 -15.95 -8.76
N ALA A 393 -1.38 -15.31 -8.65
CA ALA A 393 -0.10 -15.93 -8.92
C ALA A 393 0.95 -15.50 -7.88
N ALA A 394 1.83 -16.43 -7.52
CA ALA A 394 3.01 -16.15 -6.70
C ALA A 394 4.28 -16.61 -7.43
N SER A 395 5.40 -15.93 -7.22
CA SER A 395 6.67 -16.38 -7.78
C SER A 395 7.86 -16.14 -6.86
N LEU A 396 8.86 -17.00 -6.98
CA LEU A 396 10.18 -16.83 -6.42
C LEU A 396 11.21 -17.06 -7.53
N MET A 397 12.08 -16.07 -7.78
CA MET A 397 13.10 -16.10 -8.86
C MET A 397 12.53 -16.36 -10.26
N PHE A 398 11.31 -15.89 -10.52
CA PHE A 398 10.59 -16.01 -11.80
C PHE A 398 10.09 -14.64 -12.30
N ASP A 399 10.83 -13.57 -11.97
CA ASP A 399 10.50 -12.22 -12.44
C ASP A 399 10.70 -12.12 -13.97
N PRO A 400 9.84 -11.38 -14.71
CA PRO A 400 8.76 -10.52 -14.23
C PRO A 400 7.35 -11.17 -14.29
N ALA A 401 7.23 -12.50 -14.25
CA ALA A 401 5.96 -13.18 -14.55
C ALA A 401 4.75 -12.68 -13.73
N VAL A 402 4.91 -12.45 -12.42
CA VAL A 402 3.81 -11.94 -11.57
C VAL A 402 3.43 -10.49 -11.91
N ALA A 403 4.40 -9.64 -12.27
CA ALA A 403 4.12 -8.29 -12.76
C ALA A 403 3.36 -8.32 -14.09
N ARG A 404 3.71 -9.26 -14.97
CA ARG A 404 2.97 -9.49 -16.22
C ARG A 404 1.54 -9.95 -15.97
N ILE A 405 1.35 -10.95 -15.12
CA ILE A 405 0.03 -11.46 -14.74
C ILE A 405 -0.84 -10.34 -14.17
N ALA A 406 -0.28 -9.48 -13.32
CA ALA A 406 -0.99 -8.32 -12.79
C ALA A 406 -1.47 -7.36 -13.89
N GLU A 407 -0.67 -7.11 -14.93
CA GLU A 407 -1.09 -6.27 -16.06
C GLU A 407 -2.18 -6.92 -16.92
N LEU A 408 -2.13 -8.23 -17.12
CA LEU A 408 -3.18 -8.97 -17.85
C LEU A 408 -4.51 -8.89 -17.07
N MET A 409 -4.48 -9.15 -15.76
CA MET A 409 -5.65 -9.03 -14.88
C MET A 409 -6.20 -7.59 -14.85
N ALA A 410 -5.32 -6.57 -14.77
CA ALA A 410 -5.71 -5.17 -14.74
C ALA A 410 -6.41 -4.71 -16.04
N ARG A 411 -6.18 -5.42 -17.15
CA ARG A 411 -6.83 -5.19 -18.44
C ARG A 411 -8.13 -6.00 -18.61
N GLY A 412 -8.56 -6.70 -17.56
CA GLY A 412 -9.75 -7.54 -17.59
C GLY A 412 -9.55 -8.88 -18.30
N GLN A 413 -8.31 -9.28 -18.58
CA GLN A 413 -8.06 -10.58 -19.19
C GLN A 413 -8.26 -11.69 -18.16
N ILE A 414 -9.14 -12.63 -18.49
CA ILE A 414 -9.35 -13.86 -17.71
C ILE A 414 -8.28 -14.86 -18.13
N LEU A 415 -7.41 -15.21 -17.19
CA LEU A 415 -6.37 -16.22 -17.38
C LEU A 415 -6.91 -17.60 -17.02
N THR A 416 -6.71 -18.60 -17.88
CA THR A 416 -7.34 -19.92 -17.71
C THR A 416 -6.39 -20.94 -17.08
N LYS A 417 -6.96 -21.98 -16.49
CA LYS A 417 -6.23 -23.17 -16.04
C LYS A 417 -5.41 -23.79 -17.17
N ALA A 418 -5.96 -23.88 -18.37
CA ALA A 418 -5.25 -24.42 -19.54
C ALA A 418 -3.97 -23.61 -19.84
N GLN A 419 -4.01 -22.28 -19.77
CA GLN A 419 -2.82 -21.43 -19.90
C GLN A 419 -1.80 -21.69 -18.80
N ALA A 420 -2.27 -21.86 -17.55
CA ALA A 420 -1.40 -22.20 -16.43
C ALA A 420 -0.79 -23.60 -16.57
N GLN A 421 -1.47 -24.56 -17.20
CA GLN A 421 -0.97 -25.92 -17.44
C GLN A 421 0.02 -26.01 -18.59
N ALA A 422 -0.08 -25.13 -19.60
CA ALA A 422 0.80 -25.14 -20.78
C ALA A 422 2.29 -25.15 -20.39
N GLU A 423 3.08 -26.05 -20.99
CA GLU A 423 4.53 -26.09 -20.80
C GLU A 423 5.19 -24.84 -21.36
N ASP A 424 4.74 -24.40 -22.54
CA ASP A 424 5.14 -23.13 -23.14
C ASP A 424 4.39 -21.95 -22.49
N LEU A 425 5.15 -21.05 -21.88
CA LEU A 425 4.67 -19.82 -21.26
C LEU A 425 4.81 -18.60 -22.18
N SER A 426 5.00 -18.78 -23.48
CA SER A 426 5.10 -17.70 -24.47
C SER A 426 3.91 -16.72 -24.45
N TRP A 427 2.73 -17.19 -24.01
CA TRP A 427 1.54 -16.36 -23.80
C TRP A 427 1.75 -15.26 -22.74
N LEU A 428 2.68 -15.45 -21.79
CA LEU A 428 3.06 -14.40 -20.86
C LEU A 428 3.81 -13.26 -21.56
N GLN A 429 4.52 -13.50 -22.68
CA GLN A 429 5.31 -12.48 -23.38
C GLN A 429 6.35 -11.80 -22.44
N ILE A 430 7.09 -12.59 -21.65
CA ILE A 430 8.09 -12.12 -20.68
C ILE A 430 9.53 -12.35 -21.14
#